data_AF-A0A6L6D6M7-F1
#
_entry.id   AF-A0A6L6D6M7-F1
#
_cell.length_a   1.000
_cell.length_b   1.000
_cell.length_c   1.000
_cell.angle_alpha   90.00
_cell.angle_beta   90.00
_cell.angle_gamma   90.00
#
_symmetry.space_group_name_H-M   'P 1'
#
loop_
_entity.id
_entity.type
_entity.pdbx_description
1 polymer ?
#
loop_
_entity_poly.entity_id
_entity_poly.type
_entity_poly.pdbx_seq_one_letter_code
_entity_poly.pdbx_strand_id
1 'polypeptide(L)'
;MLLWFVGTSIAAVWFVFRDPQFNFRLVVVGALIPDIIDGIGGGAGPMHSVVTVTVLLAIVMLITTGRRPVRKPLLAVIIGLFLHLVFDGAFTDTSM
;
A
#
# COMPACT_ATOMS: atom_id res chain seq x y z
N MET A 1 -10.54 6.44 -10.01
CA MET A 1 -9.87 5.17 -9.67
C MET A 1 -9.96 4.78 -8.21
N LEU A 2 -10.29 5.69 -7.28
CA LEU A 2 -10.31 5.39 -5.83
C LEU A 2 -11.14 4.16 -5.43
N LEU A 3 -12.42 4.07 -5.84
CA LEU A 3 -13.25 2.88 -5.53
C LEU A 3 -12.67 1.58 -6.10
N TRP A 4 -12.07 1.68 -7.29
CA TRP A 4 -11.41 0.56 -7.94
C TRP A 4 -10.13 0.14 -7.19
N PHE A 5 -9.31 1.10 -6.73
CA PHE A 5 -8.12 0.87 -5.90
C PHE A 5 -8.46 0.18 -4.59
N VAL A 6 -9.50 0.66 -3.90
CA VAL A 6 -9.96 0.05 -2.64
C VAL A 6 -10.46 -1.37 -2.89
N GLY A 7 -11.31 -1.56 -3.90
CA GLY A 7 -11.88 -2.87 -4.22
C GLY A 7 -10.82 -3.90 -4.63
N THR A 8 -9.93 -3.53 -5.55
CA THR A 8 -8.87 -4.42 -6.05
C THR A 8 -7.82 -4.72 -4.99
N SER A 9 -7.47 -3.75 -4.13
CA SER A 9 -6.58 -3.98 -2.99
C SER A 9 -7.15 -5.02 -2.03
N ILE A 10 -8.43 -4.87 -1.66
CA ILE A 10 -9.11 -5.82 -0.77
C ILE A 10 -9.18 -7.20 -1.44
N ALA A 11 -9.59 -7.27 -2.70
CA ALA A 11 -9.74 -8.53 -3.43
C ALA A 11 -8.40 -9.27 -3.56
N ALA A 12 -7.31 -8.57 -3.91
CA ALA A 12 -5.98 -9.14 -4.03
C ALA A 12 -5.49 -9.71 -2.70
N VAL A 13 -5.58 -8.93 -1.62
CA VAL A 13 -5.17 -9.39 -0.28
C VAL A 13 -6.03 -10.55 0.20
N TRP A 14 -7.34 -10.49 -0.01
CA TRP A 14 -8.25 -11.57 0.36
C TRP A 14 -7.91 -12.86 -0.39
N PHE A 15 -7.65 -12.75 -1.70
CA PHE A 15 -7.30 -13.89 -2.54
C PHE A 15 -5.97 -14.54 -2.14
N VAL A 16 -4.97 -13.74 -1.74
CA VAL A 16 -3.62 -14.22 -1.38
C VAL A 16 -3.57 -14.76 0.04
N PHE A 17 -4.00 -13.96 1.03
CA PHE A 17 -3.78 -14.29 2.44
C PHE A 17 -4.85 -15.21 3.01
N ARG A 18 -6.11 -15.10 2.55
CA ARG A 18 -7.25 -15.93 3.00
C ARG A 18 -7.39 -15.98 4.54
N ASP A 19 -6.91 -14.95 5.23
CA ASP A 19 -6.92 -14.84 6.69
C ASP A 19 -8.07 -13.93 7.14
N PRO A 20 -9.09 -14.48 7.85
CA PRO A 20 -10.23 -13.70 8.32
C PRO A 20 -9.85 -12.69 9.42
N GLN A 21 -8.70 -12.85 10.09
CA GLN A 21 -8.20 -11.90 11.09
C GLN A 21 -7.32 -10.81 10.49
N PHE A 22 -7.13 -10.82 9.17
CA PHE A 22 -6.32 -9.82 8.50
C PHE A 22 -7.01 -8.45 8.55
N ASN A 23 -6.27 -7.40 8.90
CA ASN A 23 -6.82 -6.06 9.02
C ASN A 23 -6.83 -5.34 7.66
N PHE A 24 -7.85 -5.63 6.85
CA PHE A 24 -8.03 -5.02 5.52
C PHE A 24 -8.10 -3.50 5.55
N ARG A 25 -8.55 -2.90 6.67
CA ARG A 25 -8.64 -1.44 6.81
C ARG A 25 -7.27 -0.78 6.66
N LEU A 26 -6.23 -1.41 7.19
CA LEU A 26 -4.86 -0.89 7.13
C LEU A 26 -4.24 -1.01 5.74
N VAL A 27 -4.61 -2.04 4.98
CA VAL A 27 -4.24 -2.14 3.55
C VAL A 27 -4.87 -1.01 2.76
N VAL A 28 -6.16 -0.75 2.97
CA VAL A 28 -6.85 0.35 2.29
C VAL A 28 -6.20 1.69 2.65
N VAL A 29 -5.88 1.92 3.92
CA VAL A 29 -5.14 3.12 4.34
C VAL A 29 -3.80 3.19 3.59
N GLY A 30 -3.00 2.13 3.60
CA GLY A 30 -1.73 2.08 2.87
C GLY A 30 -1.87 2.38 1.38
N ALA A 31 -2.90 1.83 0.75
CA ALA A 31 -3.17 1.99 -0.68
C ALA A 31 -3.68 3.38 -1.07
N LEU A 32 -4.12 4.21 -0.11
CA LEU A 32 -4.62 5.57 -0.37
C LEU A 32 -3.65 6.67 0.09
N ILE A 33 -2.63 6.33 0.89
CA ILE A 33 -1.64 7.30 1.39
C ILE A 33 -0.99 8.10 0.26
N PRO A 34 -0.48 7.49 -0.84
CA PRO A 34 0.22 8.25 -1.87
C PRO A 34 -0.69 9.28 -2.56
N ASP A 35 -1.92 8.90 -2.90
CA ASP A 35 -2.93 9.80 -3.48
C ASP A 35 -3.25 11.00 -2.56
N ILE A 36 -3.35 10.77 -1.25
CA ILE A 36 -3.63 11.85 -0.28
C ILE A 36 -2.45 12.82 -0.22
N ILE A 37 -1.21 12.30 -0.24
CA ILE A 37 0.00 13.12 -0.22
C ILE A 37 0.12 13.95 -1.49
N ASP A 38 -0.12 13.33 -2.64
CA ASP A 38 -0.02 14.00 -3.94
C ASP A 38 -1.14 15.02 -4.16
N GLY A 39 -2.35 14.75 -3.66
CA GLY A 39 -3.47 15.69 -3.68
C GLY A 39 -3.20 16.98 -2.90
N ILE A 40 -2.29 16.95 -1.92
CA ILE A 40 -1.82 18.12 -1.17
C ILE A 40 -0.57 18.74 -1.81
N GLY A 41 0.32 17.90 -2.37
CA GLY A 41 1.62 18.31 -2.93
C GLY A 41 1.62 18.77 -4.40
N GLY A 42 0.56 18.49 -5.17
CA GLY A 42 0.39 18.97 -6.54
C GLY A 42 1.21 18.24 -7.61
N GLY A 43 1.79 17.07 -7.31
CA GLY A 43 2.55 16.27 -8.26
C GLY A 43 2.83 14.85 -7.74
N ALA A 44 3.28 13.95 -8.63
CA ALA A 44 3.63 12.58 -8.29
C ALA A 44 4.80 12.56 -7.29
N GLY A 45 4.51 12.27 -6.03
CA GLY A 45 5.48 12.28 -4.95
C GLY A 45 6.40 11.05 -4.96
N PRO A 46 7.42 11.02 -4.07
CA PRO A 46 8.37 9.90 -3.97
C PRO A 46 7.72 8.55 -3.67
N MET A 47 6.46 8.53 -3.19
CA MET A 47 5.71 7.32 -2.87
C MET A 47 5.31 6.50 -4.10
N HIS A 48 5.43 7.07 -5.30
CA HIS A 48 5.28 6.37 -6.59
C HIS A 48 6.53 5.58 -7.04
N SER A 49 7.56 5.52 -6.19
CA SER A 49 8.77 4.76 -6.46
C SER A 49 8.81 3.45 -5.67
N VAL A 50 9.05 2.34 -6.39
CA VAL A 50 9.30 1.02 -5.79
C VAL A 50 10.46 1.06 -4.80
N VAL A 51 11.50 1.85 -5.10
CA VAL A 51 12.66 1.99 -4.20
C VAL A 51 12.24 2.62 -2.88
N THR A 52 11.42 3.69 -2.92
CA THR A 52 10.93 4.37 -1.72
C THR A 52 10.13 3.43 -0.83
N VAL A 53 9.18 2.68 -1.40
CA VAL A 53 8.34 1.75 -0.62
C VAL A 53 9.16 0.58 -0.08
N THR A 54 10.18 0.12 -0.82
CA THR A 54 11.11 -0.93 -0.36
C THR A 54 11.99 -0.45 0.80
N VAL A 55 12.53 0.76 0.72
CA VAL A 55 13.29 1.36 1.83
C VAL A 55 12.39 1.54 3.05
N LEU A 56 11.15 1.98 2.87
CA LEU A 56 10.19 2.10 3.96
C LEU A 56 9.90 0.75 4.63
N LEU A 57 9.72 -0.31 3.84
CA LEU A 57 9.59 -1.68 4.37
C LEU A 57 10.81 -2.06 5.22
N ALA A 58 12.03 -1.82 4.72
CA ALA A 58 13.25 -2.14 5.45
C ALA A 58 13.33 -1.38 6.78
N ILE A 59 13.01 -0.09 6.78
CA ILE A 59 12.96 0.74 8.00
C ILE A 59 11.94 0.18 8.99
N VAL A 60 10.72 -0.16 8.54
CA VAL A 60 9.68 -0.75 9.39
C VAL A 60 10.17 -2.06 10.01
N MET A 61 10.81 -2.93 9.24
CA MET A 61 11.34 -4.20 9.74
C MET A 61 12.44 -3.98 10.78
N LEU A 62 13.36 -3.04 10.55
CA LEU A 62 14.45 -2.72 11.48
C LEU A 62 13.92 -2.18 12.80
N ILE A 63 13.02 -1.18 12.77
CA ILE A 63 12.47 -0.53 13.97
C ILE A 63 11.58 -1.47 14.78
N THR A 64 10.88 -2.38 14.12
CA THR A 64 9.96 -3.34 14.77
C THR A 64 10.61 -4.68 15.12
N THR A 65 11.94 -4.78 15.08
CA THR A 65 12.69 -5.97 15.50
C THR A 65 12.28 -6.38 16.92
N GLY A 66 11.88 -7.64 17.09
CA GLY A 66 11.39 -8.16 18.38
C GLY A 66 9.95 -7.75 18.77
N ARG A 67 9.31 -6.81 18.06
CA ARG A 67 7.97 -6.27 18.40
C ARG A 67 6.88 -6.77 17.44
N ARG A 68 6.54 -8.06 17.51
CA ARG A 68 5.52 -8.68 16.64
C ARG A 68 4.15 -7.97 16.63
N PRO A 69 3.59 -7.51 17.78
CA PRO A 69 2.27 -6.87 17.79
C PRO A 69 2.21 -5.57 17.00
N VAL A 70 3.32 -4.82 16.95
CA VAL A 70 3.44 -3.56 16.19
C VAL A 70 3.72 -3.85 14.72
N ARG A 71 4.55 -4.85 14.43
CA ARG A 71 4.91 -5.20 13.06
C ARG A 71 3.73 -5.66 12.21
N LYS A 72 2.82 -6.47 12.77
CA LYS A 72 1.67 -7.03 12.04
C LYS A 72 0.79 -5.94 11.38
N PRO A 73 0.32 -4.90 12.10
CA PRO A 73 -0.45 -3.83 11.48
C PRO A 73 0.37 -2.94 10.54
N LEU A 74 1.64 -2.64 10.83
CA LEU A 74 2.47 -1.84 9.92
C LEU A 74 2.70 -2.56 8.58
N LEU A 75 2.90 -3.88 8.60
CA LEU A 75 3.05 -4.64 7.35
C LEU A 75 1.79 -4.58 6.50
N ALA A 76 0.59 -4.54 7.08
CA ALA A 76 -0.64 -4.35 6.31
C ALA A 76 -0.66 -3.00 5.58
N VAL A 77 -0.16 -1.94 6.20
CA VAL A 77 0.00 -0.62 5.55
C VAL A 77 1.03 -0.69 4.41
N ILE A 78 2.18 -1.32 4.65
CA ILE A 78 3.23 -1.48 3.62
C ILE A 78 2.73 -2.31 2.42
N ILE A 79 1.94 -3.36 2.67
CA ILE A 79 1.29 -4.14 1.61
C ILE A 79 0.37 -3.24 0.78
N GLY A 80 -0.42 -2.36 1.42
CA GLY A 80 -1.24 -1.38 0.74
C GLY A 80 -0.44 -0.44 -0.18
N LEU A 81 0.72 0.04 0.29
CA LEU A 81 1.61 0.89 -0.52
C LEU A 81 2.19 0.16 -1.74
N PHE A 82 2.56 -1.10 -1.61
CA PHE A 82 3.00 -1.90 -2.76
C PHE A 82 1.88 -2.16 -3.76
N LEU A 83 0.66 -2.44 -3.27
CA LEU A 83 -0.50 -2.58 -4.13
C LEU A 83 -0.81 -1.29 -4.87
N HIS A 84 -0.61 -0.12 -4.24
CA HIS A 84 -0.77 1.17 -4.88
C HIS A 84 0.11 1.28 -6.13
N LEU A 85 1.41 1.03 -5.99
CA LEU A 85 2.37 1.03 -7.10
C LEU A 85 2.02 0.07 -8.24
N VAL A 86 1.53 -1.13 -7.90
CA VAL A 86 1.13 -2.13 -8.90
C VAL A 86 -0.07 -1.63 -9.69
N PHE A 87 -1.06 -1.05 -9.00
CA PHE A 87 -2.26 -0.54 -9.65
C PHE A 87 -2.01 0.75 -10.42
N ASP A 88 -1.12 1.63 -9.96
CA ASP A 88 -0.67 2.76 -10.76
C ASP A 88 -0.11 2.25 -12.07
N GLY A 89 0.88 1.34 -12.05
CA GLY A 89 1.43 0.76 -13.27
C GLY A 89 0.38 0.09 -14.16
N ALA A 90 -0.59 -0.61 -13.58
CA ALA A 90 -1.64 -1.30 -14.33
C ALA A 90 -2.67 -0.35 -14.98
N PHE A 91 -2.89 0.84 -14.41
CA PHE A 91 -3.90 1.81 -14.87
C PHE A 91 -3.31 3.12 -15.40
N THR A 92 -1.98 3.23 -15.52
CA THR A 92 -1.30 4.41 -16.08
C THR A 92 -1.51 4.52 -17.60
N ASP A 93 -1.77 3.41 -18.29
CA ASP A 93 -2.05 3.44 -19.72
C ASP A 93 -3.50 3.87 -19.99
N THR A 94 -3.68 5.17 -20.18
CA THR A 94 -4.95 5.78 -20.62
C THR A 94 -4.95 6.06 -22.13
N SER A 95 -3.96 5.55 -22.88
CA SER A 95 -3.95 5.68 -24.33
C SER A 95 -4.95 4.70 -24.95
N MET A 96 -6.07 5.26 -25.42
CA MET A 96 -6.91 4.66 -26.46
C MET A 96 -6.57 5.32 -27.79
#